data_AF-A0A7S6SDV6-F1
#
_entry.id   AF-A0A7S6SDV6-F1
#
_cell.length_a   1.000
_cell.length_b   1.000
_cell.length_c   1.000
_cell.angle_alpha   90.00
_cell.angle_beta   90.00
_cell.angle_gamma   90.00
#
_symmetry.space_group_name_H-M   'P 1'
#
loop_
_entity.id
_entity.type
_entity.pdbx_description
1 polymer ?
#
loop_
_entity_poly.entity_id
_entity_poly.type
_entity_poly.pdbx_seq_one_letter_code
_entity_poly.pdbx_strand_id
1 'polypeptide(L)'
;MRIAFASAEVFPYAKTGGLGDVLGALPKILKKQGFDVKVFLPKYATIDHSKYDLDYCYPIGEMPIRVNGTVHKVNVFHSIMPDSEVDVYFLDCPHYYNRSTIYTNDRDEDERFIMLCKGVLESLQRLQWKPDVIHCNDWQTGLIPLYLKDNYNWDRFFDGVATVMTIHNIAYQGRFGKHTVEKAEIRPELFYQNSSIEVWGNISFLKAGLMYADAINTVSYTYAHEITTSEFGAGLEGVLRHRINDFWGILNGVDYHVWNPATDKHLPFHYSLSDMSGKEANKKFLLESVHLPYRENVPLIGIVSRMVSQKGFDLIARGINELMQLDVQWAVLGTGEDEFEDLFRSLSYVYPQKVFSYIGFNNDLSHLIEAAADIFLMPSYYEPCGLNQIYSLKYGTVPVVRKTGGLADTVKDWHELYYSGNYDGTGFTFNDYTPYALVSTVRRAVDAYYDKDLWNKIILNGMLKDFSWENSARTYKELYHHALKNKRG
;
A
#
# COMPACT_ATOMS: atom_id res chain seq x y z
N MET A 1 -23.08 4.49 10.33
CA MET A 1 -22.33 3.25 10.65
C MET A 1 -21.04 3.65 11.35
N ARG A 2 -20.67 2.95 12.41
CA ARG A 2 -19.47 3.14 13.22
C ARG A 2 -18.38 2.16 12.79
N ILE A 3 -17.18 2.65 12.50
CA ILE A 3 -16.07 1.80 12.04
C ILE A 3 -14.83 2.05 12.90
N ALA A 4 -14.31 0.97 13.49
CA ALA A 4 -13.02 0.95 14.16
C ALA A 4 -11.95 0.42 13.19
N PHE A 5 -11.01 1.25 12.76
CA PHE A 5 -9.83 0.79 12.04
C PHE A 5 -8.75 0.39 13.04
N ALA A 6 -8.20 -0.81 12.90
CA ALA A 6 -6.98 -1.22 13.57
C ALA A 6 -5.86 -1.32 12.53
N SER A 7 -4.70 -0.73 12.82
CA SER A 7 -3.53 -0.79 11.94
C SER A 7 -2.22 -0.62 12.71
N ALA A 8 -1.14 -1.13 12.13
CA ALA A 8 0.23 -0.83 12.57
C ALA A 8 0.80 0.44 11.91
N GLU A 9 0.18 0.95 10.86
CA GLU A 9 0.62 2.15 10.13
C GLU A 9 -0.56 3.07 9.81
N VAL A 10 -0.34 4.37 9.99
CA VAL A 10 -1.27 5.46 9.63
C VAL A 10 -0.43 6.69 9.29
N PHE A 11 -0.48 7.16 8.04
CA PHE A 11 0.13 8.44 7.66
C PHE A 11 -0.70 9.62 8.21
N PRO A 12 -0.08 10.68 8.78
CA PRO A 12 1.35 11.00 8.82
C PRO A 12 2.09 10.56 10.09
N TYR A 13 1.48 9.74 10.95
CA TYR A 13 2.06 9.35 12.24
C TYR A 13 3.17 8.31 12.10
N ALA A 14 2.89 7.23 11.38
CA ALA A 14 3.77 6.07 11.28
C ALA A 14 3.54 5.36 9.94
N LYS A 15 4.58 5.27 9.08
CA LYS A 15 4.49 4.69 7.74
C LYS A 15 5.80 4.01 7.34
N THR A 16 5.69 2.83 6.73
CA THR A 16 6.77 2.15 6.00
C THR A 16 6.41 1.86 4.54
N GLY A 17 5.11 1.70 4.25
CA GLY A 17 4.63 1.32 2.92
C GLY A 17 3.23 1.84 2.60
N GLY A 18 2.56 1.17 1.65
CA GLY A 18 1.24 1.59 1.17
C GLY A 18 0.13 1.46 2.22
N LEU A 19 0.27 0.59 3.22
CA LEU A 19 -0.68 0.47 4.33
C LEU A 19 -0.92 1.83 5.01
N GLY A 20 0.17 2.54 5.37
CA GLY A 20 0.06 3.85 5.99
C GLY A 20 -0.68 4.89 5.12
N ASP A 21 -0.53 4.83 3.80
CA ASP A 21 -1.25 5.72 2.86
C ASP A 21 -2.75 5.42 2.84
N VAL A 22 -3.13 4.14 2.80
CA VAL A 22 -4.53 3.73 2.86
C VAL A 22 -5.19 4.24 4.13
N LEU A 23 -4.55 4.03 5.28
CA LEU A 23 -5.09 4.44 6.58
C LEU A 23 -5.01 5.95 6.82
N GLY A 24 -4.14 6.67 6.10
CA GLY A 24 -4.10 8.13 6.12
C GLY A 24 -5.22 8.79 5.30
N ALA A 25 -5.88 8.04 4.41
CA ALA A 25 -6.84 8.60 3.46
C ALA A 25 -8.26 8.01 3.55
N LEU A 26 -8.39 6.68 3.52
CA LEU A 26 -9.69 6.01 3.52
C LEU A 26 -10.56 6.38 4.75
N PRO A 27 -10.03 6.42 5.99
CA PRO A 27 -10.79 6.88 7.16
C PRO A 27 -11.34 8.31 7.00
N LYS A 28 -10.57 9.22 6.41
CA LYS A 28 -10.98 10.62 6.18
C LYS A 28 -12.15 10.69 5.21
N ILE A 29 -12.08 9.94 4.11
CA ILE A 29 -13.15 9.90 3.11
C ILE A 29 -14.44 9.30 3.70
N LEU A 30 -14.33 8.21 4.46
CA LEU A 30 -15.49 7.62 5.13
C LEU A 30 -16.11 8.58 6.16
N LYS A 31 -15.29 9.29 6.94
CA LYS A 31 -15.77 10.32 7.87
C LYS A 31 -16.53 11.43 7.13
N LYS A 32 -15.98 11.95 6.03
CA LYS A 32 -16.65 12.94 5.16
C LYS A 32 -17.97 12.43 4.58
N GLN A 33 -18.10 11.12 4.36
CA GLN A 33 -19.34 10.47 3.91
C GLN A 33 -20.35 10.18 5.05
N GLY A 34 -20.10 10.67 6.27
CA GLY A 34 -21.01 10.56 7.41
C GLY A 34 -20.86 9.29 8.24
N PHE A 35 -19.79 8.52 8.05
CA PHE A 35 -19.44 7.42 8.95
C PHE A 35 -18.81 7.96 10.22
N ASP A 36 -19.05 7.29 11.35
CA ASP A 36 -18.36 7.58 12.60
C ASP A 36 -17.12 6.69 12.70
N VAL A 37 -15.94 7.28 12.50
CA VAL A 37 -14.68 6.55 12.28
C VAL A 37 -13.71 6.83 13.42
N LYS A 38 -13.17 5.75 14.00
CA LYS A 38 -12.07 5.78 14.97
C LYS A 38 -10.93 4.90 14.46
N VAL A 39 -9.70 5.37 14.56
CA VAL A 39 -8.49 4.66 14.14
C VAL A 39 -7.66 4.33 15.38
N PHE A 40 -7.14 3.12 15.47
CA PHE A 40 -6.28 2.66 16.55
C PHE A 40 -4.90 2.27 16.01
N LEU A 41 -3.86 2.80 16.65
CA LEU A 41 -2.45 2.67 16.24
C LEU A 41 -1.57 2.49 17.49
N PRO A 42 -0.45 1.76 17.44
CA PRO A 42 0.57 1.83 18.48
C PRO A 42 1.21 3.22 18.59
N LYS A 43 1.50 3.67 19.82
CA LYS A 43 2.28 4.89 20.05
C LYS A 43 3.78 4.60 19.91
N TYR A 44 4.28 4.59 18.67
CA TYR A 44 5.72 4.40 18.41
C TYR A 44 6.55 5.59 18.92
N ALA A 45 7.82 5.34 19.24
CA ALA A 45 8.75 6.37 19.72
C ALA A 45 8.95 7.52 18.71
N THR A 46 8.78 7.23 17.42
CA THR A 46 8.93 8.19 16.31
C THR A 46 7.74 9.13 16.17
N ILE A 47 6.62 8.88 16.85
CA ILE A 47 5.45 9.75 16.80
C ILE A 47 5.69 10.93 17.74
N ASP A 48 5.85 12.11 17.15
CA ASP A 48 6.03 13.35 17.89
C ASP A 48 4.74 13.76 18.60
N HIS A 49 4.79 13.73 19.93
CA HIS A 49 3.69 14.10 20.80
C HIS A 49 3.21 15.53 20.55
N SER A 50 4.14 16.47 20.49
CA SER A 50 3.84 17.91 20.38
C SER A 50 3.35 18.31 19.00
N LYS A 51 3.92 17.71 17.94
CA LYS A 51 3.53 17.98 16.55
C LYS A 51 2.08 17.57 16.26
N TYR A 52 1.62 16.54 16.95
CA TYR A 52 0.33 15.91 16.68
C TYR A 52 -0.69 16.09 17.81
N ASP A 53 -0.41 16.97 18.77
CA ASP A 53 -1.32 17.32 19.87
C ASP A 53 -1.92 16.08 20.56
N LEU A 54 -1.07 15.12 20.95
CA LEU A 54 -1.55 13.88 21.57
C LEU A 54 -2.03 14.12 23.01
N ASP A 55 -3.33 14.06 23.25
CA ASP A 55 -3.89 14.24 24.59
C ASP A 55 -4.07 12.89 25.29
N TYR A 56 -3.85 12.85 26.61
CA TYR A 56 -4.16 11.64 27.37
C TYR A 56 -5.67 11.37 27.36
N CYS A 57 -6.07 10.18 26.95
CA CYS A 57 -7.48 9.80 26.85
C CYS A 57 -8.02 9.37 28.21
N TYR A 58 -8.38 10.36 29.05
CA TYR A 58 -8.96 10.14 30.38
C TYR A 58 -10.16 9.18 30.42
N PRO A 59 -11.10 9.19 29.44
CA PRO A 59 -12.20 8.23 29.44
C PRO A 59 -11.77 6.76 29.38
N ILE A 60 -10.62 6.46 28.76
CA ILE A 60 -10.06 5.10 28.73
C ILE A 60 -9.20 4.86 29.97
N GLY A 61 -8.34 5.82 30.33
CA GLY A 61 -7.38 5.67 31.42
C GLY A 61 -6.35 4.56 31.19
N GLU A 62 -5.64 4.16 32.24
CA GLU A 62 -4.63 3.09 32.20
C GLU A 62 -5.29 1.71 32.14
N MET A 63 -5.00 0.93 31.09
CA MET A 63 -5.52 -0.42 30.86
C MET A 63 -4.50 -1.49 31.27
N PRO A 64 -4.83 -2.43 32.17
CA PRO A 64 -3.99 -3.60 32.41
C PRO A 64 -4.25 -4.65 31.33
N ILE A 65 -3.25 -4.93 30.49
CA ILE A 65 -3.35 -5.92 29.42
C ILE A 65 -2.32 -7.02 29.65
N ARG A 66 -2.78 -8.28 29.65
CA ARG A 66 -1.91 -9.44 29.81
C ARG A 66 -1.39 -9.94 28.45
N VAL A 67 -0.08 -10.10 28.34
CA VAL A 67 0.62 -10.70 27.19
C VAL A 67 1.75 -11.56 27.74
N ASN A 68 1.90 -12.79 27.24
CA ASN A 68 2.96 -13.70 27.68
C ASN A 68 3.03 -13.86 29.22
N GLY A 69 1.86 -14.04 29.84
CA GLY A 69 1.72 -14.17 31.29
C GLY A 69 1.98 -12.90 32.11
N THR A 70 2.44 -11.81 31.50
CA THR A 70 2.80 -10.55 32.16
C THR A 70 1.72 -9.49 31.93
N VAL A 71 1.34 -8.76 32.98
CA VAL A 71 0.39 -7.64 32.87
C VAL A 71 1.16 -6.35 32.61
N HIS A 72 0.87 -5.72 31.48
CA HIS A 72 1.42 -4.41 31.10
C HIS A 72 0.37 -3.33 31.31
N LYS A 73 0.82 -2.19 31.82
CA LYS A 73 0.03 -0.96 31.90
C LYS A 73 0.09 -0.26 30.56
N VAL A 74 -1.06 -0.06 29.94
CA VAL A 74 -1.20 0.57 28.63
C VAL A 74 -1.99 1.85 28.81
N ASN A 75 -1.37 2.97 28.45
CA ASN A 75 -2.06 4.25 28.38
C ASN A 75 -2.61 4.44 26.97
N VAL A 76 -3.62 5.30 26.82
CA VAL A 76 -4.13 5.68 25.50
C VAL A 76 -4.06 7.17 25.35
N PHE A 77 -3.47 7.62 24.25
CA PHE A 77 -3.52 9.00 23.80
C PHE A 77 -4.51 9.15 22.68
N HIS A 78 -5.05 10.35 22.50
CA HIS A 78 -6.03 10.69 21.50
C HIS A 78 -5.55 11.91 20.72
N SER A 79 -5.86 11.95 19.44
CA SER A 79 -5.70 13.13 18.58
C SER A 79 -6.70 13.07 17.44
N ILE A 80 -6.82 14.16 16.70
CA ILE A 80 -7.60 14.25 15.47
C ILE A 80 -6.64 14.17 14.29
N MET A 81 -6.92 13.28 13.33
CA MET A 81 -6.08 13.12 12.16
C MET A 81 -5.99 14.43 11.35
N PRO A 82 -4.78 14.90 10.97
CA PRO A 82 -4.61 16.17 10.26
C PRO A 82 -5.51 16.31 9.05
N ASP A 83 -6.05 17.51 8.84
CA ASP A 83 -6.97 17.85 7.74
C ASP A 83 -8.24 16.99 7.70
N SER A 84 -8.72 16.54 8.87
CA SER A 84 -9.93 15.73 9.00
C SER A 84 -10.57 15.81 10.39
N GLU A 85 -11.67 15.08 10.58
CA GLU A 85 -12.38 14.92 11.86
C GLU A 85 -12.32 13.46 12.37
N VAL A 86 -11.29 12.70 11.94
CA VAL A 86 -11.12 11.30 12.33
C VAL A 86 -10.42 11.23 13.67
N ASP A 87 -11.02 10.56 14.65
CA ASP A 87 -10.37 10.28 15.93
C ASP A 87 -9.29 9.21 15.76
N VAL A 88 -8.11 9.47 16.32
CA VAL A 88 -7.00 8.51 16.34
C VAL A 88 -6.62 8.25 17.79
N TYR A 89 -6.55 6.97 18.15
CA TYR A 89 -6.20 6.47 19.47
C TYR A 89 -4.85 5.75 19.40
N PHE A 90 -3.91 6.20 20.24
CA PHE A 90 -2.56 5.71 20.28
C PHE A 90 -2.35 4.87 21.53
N LEU A 91 -2.13 3.56 21.34
CA LEU A 91 -1.85 2.63 22.44
C LEU A 91 -0.40 2.80 22.89
N ASP A 92 -0.20 3.34 24.08
CA ASP A 92 1.11 3.60 24.68
C ASP A 92 1.49 2.47 25.62
N CYS A 93 2.36 1.60 25.13
CA CYS A 93 3.05 0.58 25.90
C CYS A 93 4.55 0.70 25.61
N PRO A 94 5.30 1.56 26.33
CA PRO A 94 6.71 1.82 26.03
C PRO A 94 7.58 0.56 25.97
N HIS A 95 7.25 -0.48 26.74
CA HIS A 95 7.94 -1.77 26.69
C HIS A 95 8.01 -2.35 25.25
N TYR A 96 6.91 -2.28 24.51
CA TYR A 96 6.76 -2.84 23.16
C TYR A 96 6.92 -1.82 22.03
N TYR A 97 6.59 -0.55 22.26
CA TYR A 97 6.52 0.46 21.18
C TYR A 97 7.61 1.55 21.25
N ASN A 98 8.40 1.61 22.32
CA ASN A 98 9.57 2.49 22.37
C ASN A 98 10.73 1.87 21.55
N ARG A 99 10.59 1.92 20.23
CA ARG A 99 11.53 1.38 19.22
C ARG A 99 11.73 2.42 18.12
N SER A 100 12.89 2.36 17.44
CA SER A 100 13.24 3.27 16.34
C SER A 100 12.50 2.97 15.04
N THR A 101 12.03 1.74 14.84
CA THR A 101 11.29 1.30 13.65
C THR A 101 9.97 0.64 14.01
N ILE A 102 9.04 0.63 13.05
CA ILE A 102 7.70 0.03 13.20
C ILE A 102 7.82 -1.50 13.28
N TYR A 103 8.53 -2.10 12.33
CA TYR A 103 8.87 -3.52 12.33
C TYR A 103 10.33 -3.69 12.71
N THR A 104 10.60 -4.49 13.73
CA THR A 104 11.97 -4.71 14.23
C THR A 104 12.47 -6.12 13.96
N ASN A 105 11.57 -7.07 13.68
CA ASN A 105 11.87 -8.51 13.63
C ASN A 105 12.51 -9.01 14.94
N ASP A 106 12.20 -8.36 16.06
CA ASP A 106 12.67 -8.78 17.37
C ASP A 106 11.98 -10.09 17.80
N ARG A 107 12.52 -10.74 18.83
CA ARG A 107 11.97 -12.02 19.35
C ARG A 107 10.57 -11.88 19.95
N ASP A 108 10.18 -10.67 20.34
CA ASP A 108 8.90 -10.28 20.91
C ASP A 108 7.95 -9.62 19.89
N GLU A 109 8.25 -9.69 18.58
CA GLU A 109 7.40 -9.09 17.54
C GLU A 109 5.94 -9.59 17.61
N ASP A 110 5.77 -10.86 17.96
CA ASP A 110 4.46 -11.46 18.20
C ASP A 110 3.72 -10.77 19.36
N GLU A 111 4.41 -10.56 20.47
CA GLU A 111 3.86 -9.91 21.67
C GLU A 111 3.44 -8.46 21.41
N ARG A 112 4.22 -7.72 20.61
CA ARG A 112 3.91 -6.33 20.23
C ARG A 112 2.56 -6.23 19.54
N PHE A 113 2.25 -7.14 18.64
CA PHE A 113 0.99 -7.09 17.88
C PHE A 113 -0.16 -7.86 18.55
N ILE A 114 0.13 -8.80 19.46
CA ILE A 114 -0.85 -9.28 20.45
C ILE A 114 -1.33 -8.10 21.31
N MET A 115 -0.40 -7.27 21.79
CA MET A 115 -0.70 -6.07 22.59
C MET A 115 -1.60 -5.09 21.82
N LEU A 116 -1.31 -4.85 20.53
CA LEU A 116 -2.17 -4.03 19.67
C LEU A 116 -3.59 -4.60 19.60
N CYS A 117 -3.74 -5.89 19.25
CA CYS A 117 -5.04 -6.52 19.09
C CYS A 117 -5.89 -6.44 20.37
N LYS A 118 -5.32 -6.78 21.54
CA LYS A 118 -6.01 -6.69 22.83
C LYS A 118 -6.31 -5.23 23.22
N GLY A 119 -5.34 -4.34 23.02
CA GLY A 119 -5.49 -2.93 23.36
C GLY A 119 -6.60 -2.22 22.58
N VAL A 120 -6.82 -2.61 21.31
CA VAL A 120 -7.97 -2.12 20.53
C VAL A 120 -9.29 -2.54 21.18
N LEU A 121 -9.45 -3.82 21.50
CA LEU A 121 -10.69 -4.35 22.08
C LEU A 121 -10.99 -3.74 23.46
N GLU A 122 -9.99 -3.67 24.34
CA GLU A 122 -10.12 -3.05 25.66
C GLU A 122 -10.44 -1.55 25.56
N SER A 123 -9.82 -0.84 24.60
CA SER A 123 -10.11 0.59 24.37
C SER A 123 -11.57 0.80 23.94
N LEU A 124 -12.09 -0.04 23.05
CA LEU A 124 -13.48 0.04 22.59
C LEU A 124 -14.46 -0.17 23.75
N GLN A 125 -14.21 -1.18 24.59
CA GLN A 125 -15.01 -1.44 25.79
C GLN A 125 -15.00 -0.23 26.73
N ARG A 126 -13.83 0.33 27.05
CA ARG A 126 -13.73 1.45 28.00
C ARG A 126 -14.32 2.75 27.46
N LEU A 127 -14.19 3.00 26.15
CA LEU A 127 -14.90 4.10 25.49
C LEU A 127 -16.42 3.92 25.51
N GLN A 128 -16.92 2.71 25.80
CA GLN A 128 -18.33 2.33 25.62
C GLN A 128 -18.83 2.67 24.21
N TRP A 129 -17.92 2.63 23.23
CA TRP A 129 -18.18 2.96 21.85
C TRP A 129 -18.20 1.68 21.03
N LYS A 130 -19.39 1.12 20.86
CA LYS A 130 -19.59 -0.12 20.10
C LYS A 130 -19.52 0.18 18.59
N PRO A 131 -18.53 -0.35 17.85
CA PRO A 131 -18.49 -0.23 16.39
C PRO A 131 -19.51 -1.16 15.74
N ASP A 132 -19.96 -0.82 14.54
CA ASP A 132 -20.67 -1.79 13.68
C ASP A 132 -19.64 -2.74 13.03
N VAL A 133 -18.49 -2.20 12.62
CA VAL A 133 -17.40 -2.96 11.98
C VAL A 133 -16.05 -2.64 12.62
N ILE A 134 -15.24 -3.67 12.89
CA ILE A 134 -13.81 -3.54 13.13
C ILE A 134 -13.05 -3.94 11.86
N HIS A 135 -12.38 -2.97 11.26
CA HIS A 135 -11.58 -3.15 10.05
C HIS A 135 -10.12 -3.37 10.44
N CYS A 136 -9.70 -4.63 10.34
CA CYS A 136 -8.36 -5.12 10.59
C CYS A 136 -7.53 -5.01 9.31
N ASN A 137 -6.34 -4.43 9.41
CA ASN A 137 -5.39 -4.29 8.32
C ASN A 137 -4.13 -5.12 8.59
N ASP A 138 -3.84 -6.04 7.66
CA ASP A 138 -2.70 -6.96 7.68
C ASP A 138 -2.56 -7.80 8.97
N TRP A 139 -1.53 -8.66 8.98
CA TRP A 139 -1.28 -9.67 10.00
C TRP A 139 -1.18 -9.10 11.43
N GLN A 140 -0.75 -7.84 11.58
CA GLN A 140 -0.57 -7.13 12.84
C GLN A 140 -1.87 -6.99 13.63
N THR A 141 -3.01 -7.05 12.94
CA THR A 141 -4.35 -6.96 13.53
C THR A 141 -5.17 -8.24 13.31
N GLY A 142 -4.54 -9.26 12.73
CA GLY A 142 -5.20 -10.51 12.33
C GLY A 142 -5.73 -11.36 13.49
N LEU A 143 -5.30 -11.10 14.73
CA LEU A 143 -5.86 -11.80 15.89
C LEU A 143 -7.19 -11.22 16.38
N ILE A 144 -7.56 -9.99 15.99
CA ILE A 144 -8.80 -9.35 16.47
C ILE A 144 -10.04 -10.20 16.15
N PRO A 145 -10.27 -10.68 14.90
CA PRO A 145 -11.43 -11.50 14.60
C PRO A 145 -11.48 -12.80 15.42
N LEU A 146 -10.33 -13.43 15.66
CA LEU A 146 -10.23 -14.60 16.51
C LEU A 146 -10.56 -14.27 17.97
N TYR A 147 -10.00 -13.18 18.52
CA TYR A 147 -10.23 -12.77 19.90
C TYR A 147 -11.70 -12.49 20.20
N LEU A 148 -12.45 -11.92 19.27
CA LEU A 148 -13.89 -11.75 19.43
C LEU A 148 -14.64 -13.08 19.58
N LYS A 149 -14.15 -14.16 18.98
CA LYS A 149 -14.76 -15.50 19.02
C LYS A 149 -14.23 -16.37 20.16
N ASP A 150 -13.01 -16.12 20.60
CA ASP A 150 -12.31 -16.92 21.59
C ASP A 150 -12.35 -16.26 22.98
N ASN A 151 -11.69 -15.11 23.12
CA ASN A 151 -11.42 -14.46 24.40
C ASN A 151 -12.54 -13.50 24.86
N TYR A 152 -13.29 -12.92 23.92
CA TYR A 152 -14.32 -11.90 24.16
C TYR A 152 -15.75 -12.37 23.80
N ASN A 153 -15.94 -13.65 23.49
CA ASN A 153 -17.26 -14.17 23.08
C ASN A 153 -18.35 -14.08 24.16
N TRP A 154 -17.95 -13.94 25.43
CA TRP A 154 -18.83 -13.80 26.57
C TRP A 154 -19.31 -12.35 26.75
N ASP A 155 -18.63 -11.39 26.13
CA ASP A 155 -18.93 -9.98 26.27
C ASP A 155 -19.94 -9.51 25.20
N ARG A 156 -21.16 -9.23 25.68
CA ARG A 156 -22.27 -8.75 24.87
C ARG A 156 -22.03 -7.37 24.25
N PHE A 157 -21.04 -6.62 24.73
CA PHE A 157 -20.63 -5.37 24.08
C PHE A 157 -20.33 -5.61 22.60
N PHE A 158 -19.67 -6.73 22.26
CA PHE A 158 -19.29 -7.08 20.89
C PHE A 158 -20.37 -7.87 20.10
N ASP A 159 -21.57 -8.07 20.66
CA ASP A 159 -22.67 -8.71 19.93
C ASP A 159 -23.02 -7.92 18.67
N GLY A 160 -23.26 -8.59 17.54
CA GLY A 160 -23.54 -7.90 16.27
C GLY A 160 -22.37 -7.12 15.62
N VAL A 161 -21.22 -6.95 16.28
CA VAL A 161 -20.03 -6.34 15.66
C VAL A 161 -19.46 -7.27 14.59
N ALA A 162 -19.27 -6.76 13.36
CA ALA A 162 -18.64 -7.49 12.27
C ALA A 162 -17.15 -7.14 12.15
N THR A 163 -16.39 -7.99 11.46
CA THR A 163 -14.96 -7.83 11.23
C THR A 163 -14.63 -7.93 9.75
N VAL A 164 -13.80 -7.00 9.29
CA VAL A 164 -13.25 -7.00 7.93
C VAL A 164 -11.73 -7.13 8.02
N MET A 165 -11.15 -7.99 7.19
CA MET A 165 -9.69 -8.17 7.10
C MET A 165 -9.17 -7.73 5.72
N THR A 166 -8.39 -6.65 5.67
CA THR A 166 -7.67 -6.26 4.44
C THR A 166 -6.28 -6.88 4.41
N ILE A 167 -5.94 -7.50 3.28
CA ILE A 167 -4.59 -7.96 2.91
C ILE A 167 -3.95 -6.90 2.02
N HIS A 168 -2.93 -6.18 2.51
CA HIS A 168 -2.16 -5.25 1.67
C HIS A 168 -0.98 -5.95 1.00
N ASN A 169 -0.43 -6.99 1.62
CA ASN A 169 0.58 -7.86 1.02
C ASN A 169 0.57 -9.27 1.64
N ILE A 170 0.32 -10.30 0.82
CA ILE A 170 0.15 -11.69 1.27
C ILE A 170 1.47 -12.35 1.70
N ALA A 171 2.60 -11.77 1.32
CA ALA A 171 3.92 -12.28 1.69
C ALA A 171 4.19 -12.14 3.20
N TYR A 172 3.60 -11.12 3.86
CA TYR A 172 3.79 -10.87 5.28
C TYR A 172 2.61 -11.42 6.08
N GLN A 173 2.82 -12.56 6.74
CA GLN A 173 1.73 -13.35 7.33
C GLN A 173 1.72 -13.40 8.86
N GLY A 174 2.69 -12.74 9.51
CA GLY A 174 2.87 -12.81 10.98
C GLY A 174 3.01 -14.26 11.45
N ARG A 175 4.00 -14.98 10.92
CA ARG A 175 4.24 -16.39 11.26
C ARG A 175 5.18 -16.48 12.45
N PHE A 176 4.70 -17.08 13.53
CA PHE A 176 5.44 -17.21 14.79
C PHE A 176 5.40 -18.65 15.32
N GLY A 177 6.34 -18.98 16.20
CA GLY A 177 6.43 -20.33 16.76
C GLY A 177 5.19 -20.70 17.59
N LYS A 178 4.98 -22.00 17.81
CA LYS A 178 3.84 -22.53 18.58
C LYS A 178 3.63 -21.88 19.95
N HIS A 179 4.70 -21.48 20.65
CA HIS A 179 4.63 -20.81 21.95
C HIS A 179 3.80 -19.52 21.93
N THR A 180 3.68 -18.86 20.78
CA THR A 180 2.88 -17.65 20.62
C THR A 180 1.38 -17.90 20.90
N VAL A 181 0.86 -19.13 20.75
CA VAL A 181 -0.52 -19.48 21.14
C VAL A 181 -0.75 -19.21 22.63
N GLU A 182 0.20 -19.61 23.47
CA GLU A 182 0.17 -19.38 24.92
C GLU A 182 0.36 -17.90 25.24
N LYS A 183 1.32 -17.23 24.58
CA LYS A 183 1.56 -15.79 24.77
C LYS A 183 0.32 -14.94 24.45
N ALA A 184 -0.41 -15.34 23.41
CA ALA A 184 -1.62 -14.71 22.92
C ALA A 184 -2.85 -15.03 23.80
N GLU A 185 -2.73 -15.99 24.72
CA GLU A 185 -3.83 -16.53 25.54
C GLU A 185 -4.96 -17.12 24.68
N ILE A 186 -4.60 -17.74 23.57
CA ILE A 186 -5.52 -18.47 22.69
C ILE A 186 -5.65 -19.89 23.23
N ARG A 187 -6.87 -20.45 23.17
CA ARG A 187 -7.12 -21.84 23.55
C ARG A 187 -6.20 -22.82 22.79
N PRO A 188 -5.39 -23.66 23.48
CA PRO A 188 -4.45 -24.58 22.82
C PRO A 188 -5.10 -25.53 21.81
N GLU A 189 -6.38 -25.86 22.00
CA GLU A 189 -7.16 -26.76 21.14
C GLU A 189 -7.38 -26.20 19.73
N LEU A 190 -7.23 -24.88 19.56
CA LEU A 190 -7.31 -24.24 18.25
C LEU A 190 -6.03 -24.45 17.42
N PHE A 191 -4.93 -24.88 18.04
CA PHE A 191 -3.66 -25.12 17.37
C PHE A 191 -3.42 -26.61 17.10
N TYR A 192 -3.73 -27.03 15.89
CA TYR A 192 -3.42 -28.36 15.35
C TYR A 192 -3.09 -28.25 13.86
N GLN A 193 -2.54 -29.32 13.28
CA GLN A 193 -2.14 -29.32 11.87
C GLN A 193 -3.33 -28.98 10.95
N ASN A 194 -3.14 -28.02 10.05
CA ASN A 194 -4.13 -27.46 9.14
C ASN A 194 -5.30 -26.71 9.81
N SER A 195 -5.21 -26.38 11.10
CA SER A 195 -6.26 -25.61 11.77
C SER A 195 -6.40 -24.19 11.21
N SER A 196 -7.41 -23.47 11.65
CA SER A 196 -7.70 -22.09 11.23
C SER A 196 -6.61 -21.07 11.54
N ILE A 197 -5.61 -21.42 12.35
CA ILE A 197 -4.55 -20.50 12.79
C ILE A 197 -3.13 -21.00 12.47
N GLU A 198 -2.98 -22.25 12.00
CA GLU A 198 -1.69 -22.92 11.83
C GLU A 198 -1.21 -22.91 10.38
N VAL A 199 0.08 -22.67 10.15
CA VAL A 199 0.76 -22.78 8.86
C VAL A 199 2.15 -23.38 9.08
N TRP A 200 2.38 -24.60 8.60
CA TRP A 200 3.68 -25.29 8.60
C TRP A 200 4.39 -25.31 9.98
N GLY A 201 3.65 -25.67 11.02
CA GLY A 201 4.10 -25.77 12.41
C GLY A 201 4.10 -24.44 13.18
N ASN A 202 3.76 -23.33 12.53
CA ASN A 202 3.74 -21.99 13.10
C ASN A 202 2.31 -21.46 13.21
N ILE A 203 2.05 -20.55 14.15
CA ILE A 203 0.83 -19.75 14.13
C ILE A 203 0.98 -18.66 13.07
N SER A 204 -0.06 -18.37 12.29
CA SER A 204 -0.13 -17.21 11.40
C SER A 204 -1.26 -16.29 11.81
N PHE A 205 -0.90 -15.05 12.19
CA PHE A 205 -1.91 -14.05 12.57
C PHE A 205 -2.77 -13.66 11.37
N LEU A 206 -2.19 -13.58 10.17
CA LEU A 206 -2.96 -13.33 8.96
C LEU A 206 -3.97 -14.46 8.71
N LYS A 207 -3.54 -15.72 8.75
CA LYS A 207 -4.45 -16.86 8.54
C LYS A 207 -5.59 -16.85 9.57
N ALA A 208 -5.30 -16.57 10.84
CA ALA A 208 -6.33 -16.40 11.86
C ALA A 208 -7.35 -15.32 11.46
N GLY A 209 -6.88 -14.14 11.06
CA GLY A 209 -7.75 -13.06 10.60
C GLY A 209 -8.62 -13.47 9.41
N LEU A 210 -8.02 -14.11 8.41
CA LEU A 210 -8.73 -14.60 7.22
C LEU A 210 -9.75 -15.69 7.53
N MET A 211 -9.51 -16.55 8.52
CA MET A 211 -10.42 -17.64 8.84
C MET A 211 -11.61 -17.18 9.70
N TYR A 212 -11.42 -16.16 10.54
CA TYR A 212 -12.42 -15.69 11.50
C TYR A 212 -13.13 -14.39 11.09
N ALA A 213 -12.59 -13.60 10.15
CA ALA A 213 -13.25 -12.38 9.68
C ALA A 213 -14.56 -12.66 8.94
N ASP A 214 -15.51 -11.73 9.02
CA ASP A 214 -16.81 -11.80 8.35
C ASP A 214 -16.71 -11.46 6.85
N ALA A 215 -15.82 -10.53 6.49
CA ALA A 215 -15.45 -10.29 5.11
C ALA A 215 -13.94 -10.05 4.97
N ILE A 216 -13.41 -10.31 3.78
CA ILE A 216 -12.00 -10.19 3.47
C ILE A 216 -11.87 -9.34 2.22
N ASN A 217 -10.87 -8.47 2.15
CA ASN A 217 -10.49 -7.84 0.91
C ASN A 217 -8.98 -7.75 0.72
N THR A 218 -8.58 -7.45 -0.51
CA THR A 218 -7.23 -7.02 -0.85
C THR A 218 -7.29 -5.78 -1.73
N VAL A 219 -6.13 -5.26 -2.10
CA VAL A 219 -5.93 -3.88 -2.59
C VAL A 219 -6.03 -3.73 -4.11
N SER A 220 -6.46 -4.78 -4.83
CA SER A 220 -6.84 -4.72 -6.26
C SER A 220 -7.63 -5.97 -6.68
N TYR A 221 -8.31 -5.93 -7.83
CA TYR A 221 -9.12 -7.03 -8.37
C TYR A 221 -8.25 -8.13 -8.96
N THR A 222 -7.29 -7.77 -9.81
CA THR A 222 -6.38 -8.76 -10.41
C THR A 222 -5.55 -9.45 -9.32
N TYR A 223 -5.07 -8.69 -8.32
CA TYR A 223 -4.31 -9.30 -7.23
C TYR A 223 -5.16 -10.26 -6.40
N ALA A 224 -6.44 -9.95 -6.15
CA ALA A 224 -7.36 -10.87 -5.49
C ALA A 224 -7.44 -12.21 -6.22
N HIS A 225 -7.45 -12.22 -7.55
CA HIS A 225 -7.38 -13.45 -8.33
C HIS A 225 -5.99 -14.11 -8.25
N GLU A 226 -4.91 -13.35 -8.43
CA GLU A 226 -3.54 -13.87 -8.42
C GLU A 226 -3.21 -14.60 -7.12
N ILE A 227 -3.53 -14.03 -5.95
CA ILE A 227 -3.19 -14.66 -4.65
C ILE A 227 -4.03 -15.90 -4.31
N THR A 228 -5.01 -16.26 -5.15
CA THR A 228 -5.72 -17.56 -5.06
C THR A 228 -5.03 -18.68 -5.86
N THR A 229 -3.94 -18.34 -6.55
CA THR A 229 -3.05 -19.28 -7.25
C THR A 229 -1.86 -19.65 -6.37
N SER A 230 -1.23 -20.80 -6.65
CA SER A 230 -0.03 -21.24 -5.92
C SER A 230 1.21 -20.37 -6.18
N GLU A 231 1.25 -19.63 -7.30
CA GLU A 231 2.38 -18.78 -7.66
C GLU A 231 2.48 -17.55 -6.76
N PHE A 232 1.33 -16.94 -6.42
CA PHE A 232 1.30 -15.68 -5.66
C PHE A 232 0.66 -15.81 -4.26
N GLY A 233 -0.04 -16.90 -3.95
CA GLY A 233 -0.79 -17.05 -2.70
C GLY A 233 0.03 -17.28 -1.44
N ALA A 234 1.35 -17.46 -1.56
CA ALA A 234 2.29 -17.61 -0.45
C ALA A 234 1.89 -18.70 0.59
N GLY A 235 1.19 -19.76 0.16
CA GLY A 235 0.72 -20.86 1.00
C GLY A 235 -0.65 -20.63 1.64
N LEU A 236 -1.32 -19.50 1.38
CA LEU A 236 -2.67 -19.19 1.85
C LEU A 236 -3.72 -19.25 0.73
N GLU A 237 -3.34 -19.62 -0.50
CA GLU A 237 -4.26 -19.74 -1.63
C GLU A 237 -5.44 -20.68 -1.34
N GLY A 238 -5.21 -21.77 -0.60
CA GLY A 238 -6.28 -22.68 -0.17
C GLY A 238 -7.29 -22.03 0.78
N VAL A 239 -6.80 -21.17 1.69
CA VAL A 239 -7.62 -20.40 2.63
C VAL A 239 -8.47 -19.38 1.89
N LEU A 240 -7.87 -18.66 0.95
CA LEU A 240 -8.55 -17.63 0.16
C LEU A 240 -9.61 -18.24 -0.77
N ARG A 241 -9.30 -19.36 -1.44
CA ARG A 241 -10.29 -20.11 -2.23
C ARG A 241 -11.44 -20.63 -1.37
N HIS A 242 -11.16 -21.08 -0.15
CA HIS A 242 -12.21 -21.50 0.79
C HIS A 242 -13.14 -20.33 1.19
N ARG A 243 -12.60 -19.12 1.26
CA ARG A 243 -13.32 -17.88 1.61
C ARG A 243 -13.72 -17.03 0.41
N ILE A 244 -13.75 -17.60 -0.81
CA ILE A 244 -13.89 -16.81 -2.05
C ILE A 244 -15.18 -15.98 -2.11
N ASN A 245 -16.28 -16.47 -1.54
CA ASN A 245 -17.56 -15.75 -1.52
C ASN A 245 -17.53 -14.49 -0.63
N ASP A 246 -16.59 -14.44 0.32
CA ASP A 246 -16.41 -13.30 1.22
C ASP A 246 -15.18 -12.48 0.86
N PHE A 247 -14.50 -12.79 -0.25
CA PHE A 247 -13.21 -12.21 -0.62
C PHE A 247 -13.33 -11.22 -1.79
N TRP A 248 -12.94 -9.97 -1.54
CA TRP A 248 -13.13 -8.84 -2.45
C TRP A 248 -11.78 -8.28 -2.90
N GLY A 249 -11.66 -7.94 -4.18
CA GLY A 249 -10.61 -7.02 -4.64
C GLY A 249 -11.14 -5.59 -4.61
N ILE A 250 -10.44 -4.68 -3.94
CA ILE A 250 -10.81 -3.25 -3.94
C ILE A 250 -9.55 -2.46 -4.24
N LEU A 251 -9.53 -1.80 -5.40
CA LEU A 251 -8.40 -0.98 -5.81
C LEU A 251 -8.18 0.18 -4.82
N ASN A 252 -6.95 0.40 -4.37
CA ASN A 252 -6.63 1.56 -3.54
C ASN A 252 -6.90 2.87 -4.31
N GLY A 253 -7.34 3.87 -3.57
CA GLY A 253 -7.46 5.23 -4.10
C GLY A 253 -6.15 6.01 -3.99
N VAL A 254 -6.12 7.17 -4.63
CA VAL A 254 -5.08 8.18 -4.49
C VAL A 254 -5.66 9.48 -3.93
N ASP A 255 -4.89 10.16 -3.09
CA ASP A 255 -5.23 11.50 -2.62
C ASP A 255 -4.76 12.56 -3.63
N TYR A 256 -5.69 13.04 -4.46
CA TYR A 256 -5.44 14.10 -5.43
C TYR A 256 -5.30 15.50 -4.81
N HIS A 257 -5.40 15.67 -3.48
CA HIS A 257 -4.92 16.90 -2.84
C HIS A 257 -3.40 16.93 -2.73
N VAL A 258 -2.77 15.75 -2.65
CA VAL A 258 -1.31 15.61 -2.63
C VAL A 258 -0.76 15.43 -4.05
N TRP A 259 -1.37 14.54 -4.83
CA TRP A 259 -0.92 14.16 -6.16
C TRP A 259 -1.75 14.84 -7.25
N ASN A 260 -1.43 16.10 -7.54
CA ASN A 260 -2.11 16.86 -8.58
C ASN A 260 -1.18 17.90 -9.23
N PRO A 261 -0.85 17.76 -10.52
CA PRO A 261 0.10 18.65 -11.17
C PRO A 261 -0.32 20.13 -11.20
N ALA A 262 -1.60 20.43 -10.98
CA ALA A 262 -2.11 21.80 -10.95
C ALA A 262 -1.84 22.52 -9.60
N THR A 263 -1.60 21.79 -8.52
CA THR A 263 -1.49 22.35 -7.15
C THR A 263 -0.35 21.76 -6.33
N ASP A 264 0.40 20.81 -6.88
CA ASP A 264 1.47 20.11 -6.19
C ASP A 264 2.62 21.07 -5.82
N LYS A 265 2.78 21.30 -4.52
CA LYS A 265 3.80 22.21 -3.95
C LYS A 265 5.23 21.79 -4.23
N HIS A 266 5.46 20.52 -4.62
CA HIS A 266 6.77 19.99 -4.94
C HIS A 266 7.19 20.28 -6.39
N LEU A 267 6.27 20.79 -7.22
CA LEU A 267 6.56 21.14 -8.60
C LEU A 267 6.92 22.63 -8.76
N PRO A 268 8.02 22.94 -9.47
CA PRO A 268 8.35 24.32 -9.79
C PRO A 268 7.40 24.93 -10.83
N PHE A 269 6.85 24.12 -11.74
CA PHE A 269 5.90 24.56 -12.76
C PHE A 269 4.63 23.71 -12.72
N HIS A 270 3.49 24.33 -12.40
CA HIS A 270 2.20 23.65 -12.42
C HIS A 270 1.64 23.51 -13.84
N TYR A 271 0.82 22.47 -14.04
CA TYR A 271 0.17 22.22 -15.32
C TYR A 271 -1.15 21.46 -15.13
N SER A 272 -1.94 21.37 -16.19
CA SER A 272 -3.25 20.73 -16.16
C SER A 272 -3.58 20.14 -17.53
N LEU A 273 -4.67 19.37 -17.60
CA LEU A 273 -5.20 18.84 -18.86
C LEU A 273 -5.41 19.91 -19.94
N SER A 274 -5.73 21.15 -19.56
CA SER A 274 -5.93 22.26 -20.50
C SER A 274 -4.63 22.94 -20.94
N ASP A 275 -3.56 22.81 -20.15
CA ASP A 275 -2.25 23.39 -20.45
C ASP A 275 -1.13 22.50 -19.89
N MET A 276 -0.49 21.75 -20.79
CA MET A 276 0.58 20.81 -20.48
C MET A 276 1.99 21.46 -20.54
N SER A 277 2.09 22.77 -20.79
CA SER A 277 3.39 23.44 -20.96
C SER A 277 4.29 23.32 -19.72
N GLY A 278 3.71 23.31 -18.52
CA GLY A 278 4.45 23.10 -17.29
C GLY A 278 5.09 21.72 -17.18
N LYS A 279 4.58 20.70 -17.88
CA LYS A 279 5.20 19.36 -17.91
C LYS A 279 6.58 19.41 -18.58
N GLU A 280 6.68 20.04 -19.74
CA GLU A 280 7.95 20.22 -20.45
C GLU A 280 8.92 21.11 -19.67
N ALA A 281 8.40 22.17 -19.01
CA ALA A 281 9.20 23.02 -18.15
C ALA A 281 9.80 22.26 -16.96
N ASN A 282 9.02 21.35 -16.33
CA ASN A 282 9.51 20.47 -15.27
C ASN A 282 10.58 19.49 -15.79
N LYS A 283 10.39 18.92 -16.99
CA LYS A 283 11.39 18.05 -17.64
C LYS A 283 12.71 18.77 -17.84
N LYS A 284 12.67 19.97 -18.42
CA LYS A 284 13.86 20.81 -18.61
C LYS A 284 14.53 21.15 -17.27
N PHE A 285 13.74 21.59 -16.29
CA PHE A 285 14.25 21.92 -14.95
C PHE A 285 14.93 20.73 -14.28
N LEU A 286 14.30 19.54 -14.29
CA LEU A 286 14.88 18.33 -13.71
C LEU A 286 16.22 18.02 -14.36
N LEU A 287 16.28 17.95 -15.70
CA LEU A 287 17.51 17.60 -16.43
C LEU A 287 18.64 18.61 -16.17
N GLU A 288 18.33 19.91 -16.20
CA GLU A 288 19.30 20.96 -15.87
C GLU A 288 19.80 20.85 -14.42
N SER A 289 18.91 20.60 -13.45
CA SER A 289 19.24 20.48 -12.03
C SER A 289 20.19 19.32 -11.72
N VAL A 290 20.16 18.27 -12.55
CA VAL A 290 21.00 17.07 -12.40
C VAL A 290 22.15 17.00 -13.41
N HIS A 291 22.38 18.09 -14.16
CA HIS A 291 23.42 18.20 -15.18
C HIS A 291 23.29 17.20 -16.34
N LEU A 292 22.07 16.73 -16.64
CA LEU A 292 21.75 16.00 -17.86
C LEU A 292 21.37 16.98 -18.98
N PRO A 293 21.78 16.74 -20.24
CA PRO A 293 21.46 17.64 -21.34
C PRO A 293 19.98 17.53 -21.68
N TYR A 294 19.27 18.66 -21.73
CA TYR A 294 17.90 18.69 -22.24
C TYR A 294 17.89 18.44 -23.76
N ARG A 295 17.09 17.45 -24.20
CA ARG A 295 16.90 17.09 -25.61
C ARG A 295 15.41 16.97 -25.92
N GLU A 296 14.88 17.91 -26.71
CA GLU A 296 13.44 18.08 -26.97
C GLU A 296 12.75 16.82 -27.53
N ASN A 297 13.39 16.10 -28.45
CA ASN A 297 12.80 14.93 -29.10
C ASN A 297 13.21 13.59 -28.48
N VAL A 298 13.74 13.60 -27.25
CA VAL A 298 14.22 12.39 -26.58
C VAL A 298 13.37 12.16 -25.33
N PRO A 299 12.76 10.97 -25.18
CA PRO A 299 11.94 10.70 -24.01
C PRO A 299 12.80 10.49 -22.76
N LEU A 300 12.28 10.94 -21.63
CA LEU A 300 12.80 10.69 -20.29
C LEU A 300 12.01 9.54 -19.64
N ILE A 301 12.73 8.49 -19.24
CA ILE A 301 12.20 7.38 -18.45
C ILE A 301 12.45 7.66 -16.96
N GLY A 302 11.38 7.75 -16.18
CA GLY A 302 11.40 7.88 -14.73
C GLY A 302 11.26 6.53 -14.02
N ILE A 303 12.00 6.35 -12.92
CA ILE A 303 11.79 5.26 -11.97
C ILE A 303 11.85 5.85 -10.56
N VAL A 304 10.81 5.60 -9.76
CA VAL A 304 10.82 5.82 -8.32
C VAL A 304 10.39 4.52 -7.64
N SER A 305 11.30 3.81 -6.96
CA SER A 305 10.96 2.54 -6.31
C SER A 305 12.00 2.10 -5.28
N ARG A 306 11.60 1.24 -4.34
CA ARG A 306 12.55 0.40 -3.61
C ARG A 306 13.30 -0.49 -4.60
N MET A 307 14.62 -0.54 -4.48
CA MET A 307 15.50 -1.31 -5.37
C MET A 307 15.63 -2.75 -4.87
N VAL A 308 14.60 -3.56 -5.13
CA VAL A 308 14.55 -4.97 -4.73
C VAL A 308 14.12 -5.83 -5.90
N SER A 309 14.48 -7.11 -5.91
CA SER A 309 14.13 -8.06 -6.98
C SER A 309 12.63 -8.11 -7.28
N GLN A 310 11.77 -8.00 -6.25
CA GLN A 310 10.31 -7.91 -6.38
C GLN A 310 9.86 -6.81 -7.37
N LYS A 311 10.62 -5.72 -7.50
CA LYS A 311 10.28 -4.55 -8.33
C LYS A 311 10.81 -4.65 -9.76
N GLY A 312 11.39 -5.78 -10.15
CA GLY A 312 11.82 -6.01 -11.53
C GLY A 312 13.21 -5.47 -11.86
N PHE A 313 14.00 -5.10 -10.85
CA PHE A 313 15.35 -4.59 -11.09
C PHE A 313 16.30 -5.66 -11.64
N ASP A 314 16.05 -6.93 -11.34
CA ASP A 314 16.74 -8.06 -11.97
C ASP A 314 16.41 -8.20 -13.47
N LEU A 315 15.21 -7.80 -13.91
CA LEU A 315 14.89 -7.71 -15.34
C LEU A 315 15.63 -6.55 -16.01
N ILE A 316 15.67 -5.39 -15.37
CA ILE A 316 16.41 -4.23 -15.86
C ILE A 316 17.89 -4.59 -16.00
N ALA A 317 18.50 -5.18 -14.96
CA ALA A 317 19.89 -5.59 -14.97
C ALA A 317 20.21 -6.54 -16.14
N ARG A 318 19.34 -7.52 -16.39
CA ARG A 318 19.51 -8.49 -17.50
C ARG A 318 19.25 -7.89 -18.88
N GLY A 319 18.37 -6.89 -18.99
CA GLY A 319 18.03 -6.19 -20.24
C GLY A 319 18.84 -4.92 -20.52
N ILE A 320 19.78 -4.56 -19.64
CA ILE A 320 20.35 -3.21 -19.60
C ILE A 320 21.08 -2.81 -20.89
N ASN A 321 21.79 -3.75 -21.51
CA ASN A 321 22.54 -3.50 -22.75
C ASN A 321 21.63 -3.05 -23.89
N GLU A 322 20.46 -3.68 -24.02
CA GLU A 322 19.48 -3.32 -25.05
C GLU A 322 18.72 -2.03 -24.68
N LEU A 323 18.41 -1.83 -23.39
CA LEU A 323 17.77 -0.61 -22.90
C LEU A 323 18.64 0.64 -23.15
N MET A 324 19.96 0.55 -22.92
CA MET A 324 20.88 1.67 -23.11
C MET A 324 21.16 2.02 -24.59
N GLN A 325 20.87 1.10 -25.51
CA GLN A 325 20.95 1.35 -26.96
C GLN A 325 19.81 2.23 -27.47
N LEU A 326 18.69 2.33 -26.73
CA LEU A 326 17.61 3.24 -27.07
C LEU A 326 18.07 4.70 -26.90
N ASP A 327 17.57 5.60 -27.75
CA ASP A 327 17.82 7.03 -27.61
C ASP A 327 16.86 7.65 -26.59
N VAL A 328 17.13 7.37 -25.32
CA VAL A 328 16.31 7.80 -24.17
C VAL A 328 17.23 8.32 -23.06
N GLN A 329 16.66 9.09 -22.14
CA GLN A 329 17.30 9.48 -20.89
C GLN A 329 16.61 8.83 -19.69
N TRP A 330 17.30 8.70 -18.56
CA TRP A 330 16.81 8.03 -17.37
C TRP A 330 16.99 8.90 -16.13
N ALA A 331 15.94 9.00 -15.32
CA ALA A 331 15.98 9.57 -13.98
C ALA A 331 15.49 8.52 -12.98
N VAL A 332 16.42 8.03 -12.14
CA VAL A 332 16.17 6.93 -11.21
C VAL A 332 16.30 7.42 -9.77
N LEU A 333 15.30 7.14 -8.94
CA LEU A 333 15.28 7.44 -7.51
C LEU A 333 14.89 6.17 -6.75
N GLY A 334 15.72 5.76 -5.79
CA GLY A 334 15.41 4.60 -4.97
C GLY A 334 16.55 4.17 -4.06
N THR A 335 16.29 3.19 -3.22
CA THR A 335 17.29 2.53 -2.36
C THR A 335 16.80 1.11 -2.06
N GLY A 336 17.71 0.19 -1.74
CA GLY A 336 17.39 -1.20 -1.47
C GLY A 336 18.61 -2.11 -1.42
N GLU A 337 18.61 -3.17 -2.22
CA GLU A 337 19.69 -4.15 -2.28
C GLU A 337 20.93 -3.57 -3.00
N ASP A 338 22.11 -3.75 -2.40
CA ASP A 338 23.38 -3.16 -2.86
C ASP A 338 23.67 -3.42 -4.34
N GLU A 339 23.34 -4.62 -4.84
CA GLU A 339 23.57 -4.99 -6.25
C GLU A 339 22.83 -4.08 -7.24
N PHE A 340 21.63 -3.64 -6.90
CA PHE A 340 20.84 -2.75 -7.76
C PHE A 340 21.23 -1.29 -7.57
N GLU A 341 21.62 -0.89 -6.36
CA GLU A 341 22.18 0.45 -6.14
C GLU A 341 23.47 0.64 -6.93
N ASP A 342 24.38 -0.33 -6.88
CA ASP A 342 25.65 -0.31 -7.60
C ASP A 342 25.47 -0.37 -9.12
N LEU A 343 24.46 -1.08 -9.61
CA LEU A 343 24.07 -1.06 -11.02
C LEU A 343 23.77 0.38 -11.49
N PHE A 344 22.90 1.12 -10.80
CA PHE A 344 22.55 2.48 -11.23
C PHE A 344 23.66 3.50 -11.00
N ARG A 345 24.45 3.36 -9.91
CA ARG A 345 25.68 4.15 -9.73
C ARG A 345 26.63 3.98 -10.91
N SER A 346 26.83 2.73 -11.34
CA SER A 346 27.69 2.40 -12.47
C SER A 346 27.15 2.94 -13.80
N LEU A 347 25.84 2.84 -14.03
CA LEU A 347 25.20 3.38 -15.24
C LEU A 347 25.30 4.90 -15.33
N SER A 348 25.07 5.61 -14.23
CA SER A 348 25.25 7.07 -14.18
C SER A 348 26.71 7.49 -14.45
N TYR A 349 27.68 6.68 -14.00
CA TYR A 349 29.10 6.92 -14.29
C TYR A 349 29.48 6.65 -15.75
N VAL A 350 28.99 5.56 -16.34
CA VAL A 350 29.30 5.16 -17.72
C VAL A 350 28.56 6.01 -18.74
N TYR A 351 27.33 6.42 -18.43
CA TYR A 351 26.46 7.19 -19.33
C TYR A 351 26.02 8.53 -18.70
N PRO A 352 26.96 9.44 -18.36
CA PRO A 352 26.66 10.66 -17.59
C PRO A 352 25.79 11.68 -18.35
N GLN A 353 25.58 11.49 -19.65
CA GLN A 353 24.70 12.31 -20.49
C GLN A 353 23.31 11.67 -20.74
N LYS A 354 23.12 10.42 -20.29
CA LYS A 354 21.85 9.69 -20.43
C LYS A 354 21.21 9.30 -19.10
N VAL A 355 21.99 9.01 -18.05
CA VAL A 355 21.46 8.40 -16.82
C VAL A 355 21.79 9.29 -15.62
N PHE A 356 20.76 9.60 -14.85
CA PHE A 356 20.86 10.15 -13.51
C PHE A 356 20.27 9.14 -12.52
N SER A 357 20.98 8.92 -11.41
CA SER A 357 20.51 8.08 -10.31
C SER A 357 20.74 8.77 -8.97
N TYR A 358 19.69 8.87 -8.16
CA TYR A 358 19.77 9.24 -6.75
C TYR A 358 19.48 8.03 -5.87
N ILE A 359 20.48 7.63 -5.07
CA ILE A 359 20.33 6.52 -4.15
C ILE A 359 19.91 7.04 -2.77
N GLY A 360 18.65 6.82 -2.42
CA GLY A 360 18.06 7.30 -1.17
C GLY A 360 16.58 7.63 -1.32
N PHE A 361 16.02 8.26 -0.29
CA PHE A 361 14.66 8.77 -0.28
C PHE A 361 14.65 10.29 -0.44
N ASN A 362 13.87 10.80 -1.41
CA ASN A 362 13.68 12.23 -1.60
C ASN A 362 12.26 12.48 -2.14
N ASN A 363 11.40 13.06 -1.30
CA ASN A 363 10.00 13.29 -1.67
C ASN A 363 9.85 14.32 -2.80
N ASP A 364 10.55 15.46 -2.70
CA ASP A 364 10.48 16.53 -3.71
C ASP A 364 10.92 16.00 -5.09
N LEU A 365 12.02 15.25 -5.12
CA LEU A 365 12.52 14.63 -6.34
C LEU A 365 11.57 13.56 -6.88
N SER A 366 10.87 12.80 -6.02
CA SER A 366 9.90 11.80 -6.49
C SER A 366 8.72 12.43 -7.25
N HIS A 367 8.15 13.52 -6.71
CA HIS A 367 7.09 14.28 -7.36
C HIS A 367 7.59 14.94 -8.66
N LEU A 368 8.80 15.48 -8.64
CA LEU A 368 9.40 16.09 -9.82
C LEU A 368 9.66 15.05 -10.92
N ILE A 369 10.17 13.85 -10.60
CA ILE A 369 10.36 12.76 -11.58
C ILE A 369 9.01 12.34 -12.18
N GLU A 370 7.98 12.15 -11.35
CA GLU A 370 6.62 11.82 -11.83
C GLU A 370 6.07 12.89 -12.78
N ALA A 371 6.34 14.17 -12.52
CA ALA A 371 5.92 15.27 -13.40
C ALA A 371 6.75 15.40 -14.68
N ALA A 372 8.06 15.22 -14.58
CA ALA A 372 9.03 15.47 -15.64
C ALA A 372 9.17 14.32 -16.64
N ALA A 373 8.97 13.08 -16.19
CA ALA A 373 9.14 11.91 -17.05
C ALA A 373 8.08 11.89 -18.17
N ASP A 374 8.48 11.35 -19.32
CA ASP A 374 7.54 11.02 -20.40
C ASP A 374 6.99 9.61 -20.18
N ILE A 375 7.88 8.69 -19.78
CA ILE A 375 7.58 7.29 -19.52
C ILE A 375 7.91 6.97 -18.06
N PHE A 376 7.02 6.26 -17.36
CA PHE A 376 7.30 5.75 -16.02
C PHE A 376 7.42 4.22 -16.04
N LEU A 377 8.57 3.67 -15.63
CA LEU A 377 8.86 2.24 -15.76
C LEU A 377 8.63 1.48 -14.45
N MET A 378 7.76 0.47 -14.48
CA MET A 378 7.41 -0.37 -13.33
C MET A 378 7.35 -1.86 -13.69
N PRO A 379 8.50 -2.55 -13.80
CA PRO A 379 8.59 -3.92 -14.28
C PRO A 379 8.37 -4.97 -13.17
N SER A 380 7.53 -4.67 -12.18
CA SER A 380 7.42 -5.45 -10.94
C SER A 380 7.04 -6.92 -11.18
N TYR A 381 7.65 -7.83 -10.42
CA TYR A 381 7.32 -9.25 -10.43
C TYR A 381 5.89 -9.49 -9.94
N TYR A 382 5.54 -8.91 -8.79
CA TYR A 382 4.16 -8.75 -8.34
C TYR A 382 3.98 -7.38 -7.69
N GLU A 383 2.78 -6.84 -7.80
CA GLU A 383 2.44 -5.53 -7.25
C GLU A 383 0.98 -5.54 -6.73
N PRO A 384 0.76 -5.68 -5.41
CA PRO A 384 -0.59 -5.85 -4.86
C PRO A 384 -1.57 -4.78 -5.34
N CYS A 385 -1.13 -3.52 -5.33
CA CYS A 385 -1.81 -2.40 -5.96
C CYS A 385 -0.86 -1.60 -6.85
N GLY A 386 0.21 -1.06 -6.26
CA GLY A 386 1.03 -0.03 -6.91
C GLY A 386 0.28 1.30 -6.91
N LEU A 387 0.98 2.38 -6.53
CA LEU A 387 0.40 3.73 -6.54
C LEU A 387 1.03 4.61 -7.63
N ASN A 388 2.31 4.38 -7.94
CA ASN A 388 3.04 5.23 -8.88
C ASN A 388 2.42 5.23 -10.27
N GLN A 389 1.89 4.12 -10.77
CA GLN A 389 1.21 4.13 -12.07
C GLN A 389 -0.03 5.03 -12.08
N ILE A 390 -0.74 5.15 -10.94
CA ILE A 390 -1.87 6.07 -10.81
C ILE A 390 -1.37 7.53 -10.76
N TYR A 391 -0.26 7.78 -10.07
CA TYR A 391 0.41 9.09 -10.05
C TYR A 391 0.86 9.49 -11.46
N SER A 392 1.57 8.61 -12.16
CA SER A 392 2.05 8.82 -13.52
C SER A 392 0.89 9.14 -14.46
N LEU A 393 -0.20 8.37 -14.42
CA LEU A 393 -1.41 8.65 -15.21
C LEU A 393 -1.98 10.04 -14.90
N LYS A 394 -2.06 10.42 -13.62
CA LYS A 394 -2.55 11.75 -13.20
C LYS A 394 -1.64 12.90 -13.65
N TYR A 395 -0.34 12.65 -13.75
CA TYR A 395 0.71 13.60 -14.14
C TYR A 395 1.00 13.57 -15.65
N GLY A 396 0.21 12.83 -16.43
CA GLY A 396 0.41 12.70 -17.87
C GLY A 396 1.73 12.04 -18.26
N THR A 397 2.27 11.21 -17.38
CA THR A 397 3.44 10.37 -17.60
C THR A 397 2.95 8.98 -17.95
N VAL A 398 3.37 8.45 -19.10
CA VAL A 398 2.81 7.20 -19.64
C VAL A 398 3.47 6.00 -18.95
N PRO A 399 2.71 5.17 -18.21
CA PRO A 399 3.29 4.03 -17.52
C PRO A 399 3.62 2.89 -18.50
N VAL A 400 4.77 2.26 -18.25
CA VAL A 400 5.21 1.00 -18.85
C VAL A 400 5.31 -0.02 -17.73
N VAL A 401 4.39 -0.99 -17.69
CA VAL A 401 4.21 -1.89 -16.53
C VAL A 401 4.20 -3.35 -16.93
N ARG A 402 4.51 -4.24 -16.00
CA ARG A 402 4.08 -5.64 -16.13
C ARG A 402 2.60 -5.74 -15.76
N LYS A 403 1.80 -6.54 -16.49
CA LYS A 403 0.42 -6.88 -16.13
C LYS A 403 0.41 -7.80 -14.90
N THR A 404 0.45 -7.20 -13.72
CA THR A 404 0.30 -7.91 -12.44
C THR A 404 -0.40 -7.02 -11.42
N GLY A 405 -1.20 -7.65 -10.57
CA GLY A 405 -1.98 -7.01 -9.51
C GLY A 405 -2.60 -5.68 -9.92
N GLY A 406 -2.43 -4.63 -9.12
CA GLY A 406 -3.09 -3.35 -9.41
C GLY A 406 -2.54 -2.61 -10.64
N LEU A 407 -1.36 -2.98 -11.16
CA LEU A 407 -0.85 -2.44 -12.43
C LEU A 407 -1.74 -2.88 -13.60
N ALA A 408 -2.19 -4.14 -13.59
CA ALA A 408 -3.11 -4.67 -14.60
C ALA A 408 -4.50 -4.03 -14.54
N ASP A 409 -4.95 -3.66 -13.33
CA ASP A 409 -6.26 -3.03 -13.13
C ASP A 409 -6.30 -1.55 -13.53
N THR A 410 -5.14 -0.88 -13.55
CA THR A 410 -5.03 0.58 -13.74
C THR A 410 -4.51 0.97 -15.12
N VAL A 411 -3.60 0.17 -15.70
CA VAL A 411 -2.98 0.48 -17.00
C VAL A 411 -3.58 -0.37 -18.11
N LYS A 412 -4.12 0.29 -19.11
CA LYS A 412 -4.67 -0.34 -20.31
C LYS A 412 -3.68 -0.22 -21.46
N ASP A 413 -3.24 -1.35 -22.01
CA ASP A 413 -2.27 -1.36 -23.11
C ASP A 413 -2.83 -0.66 -24.35
N TRP A 414 -2.09 0.32 -24.86
CA TRP A 414 -2.47 1.08 -26.05
C TRP A 414 -2.58 0.21 -27.29
N HIS A 415 -1.58 -0.62 -27.58
CA HIS A 415 -1.56 -1.40 -28.81
C HIS A 415 -2.63 -2.48 -28.81
N GLU A 416 -2.82 -3.20 -27.71
CA GLU A 416 -3.88 -4.21 -27.57
C GLU A 416 -5.26 -3.62 -27.84
N LEU A 417 -5.57 -2.45 -27.25
CA LEU A 417 -6.85 -1.79 -27.48
C LEU A 417 -6.95 -1.26 -28.90
N TYR A 418 -5.88 -0.66 -29.44
CA TYR A 418 -5.87 -0.11 -30.79
C TYR A 418 -6.24 -1.17 -31.84
N TYR A 419 -5.69 -2.39 -31.72
CA TYR A 419 -6.02 -3.51 -32.62
C TYR A 419 -7.47 -3.98 -32.49
N SER A 420 -8.13 -3.73 -31.35
CA SER A 420 -9.56 -3.99 -31.15
C SER A 420 -10.48 -2.84 -31.61
N GLY A 421 -9.91 -1.78 -32.19
CA GLY A 421 -10.66 -0.57 -32.58
C GLY A 421 -11.00 0.36 -31.40
N ASN A 422 -10.39 0.14 -30.25
CA ASN A 422 -10.57 0.97 -29.05
C ASN A 422 -9.33 1.85 -28.85
N TYR A 423 -9.54 3.14 -28.61
CA TYR A 423 -8.46 4.10 -28.46
C TYR A 423 -8.34 4.67 -27.05
N ASP A 424 -8.78 3.92 -26.04
CA ASP A 424 -8.78 4.31 -24.61
C ASP A 424 -7.55 3.78 -23.83
N GLY A 425 -6.48 3.40 -24.54
CA GLY A 425 -5.25 2.94 -23.91
C GLY A 425 -4.57 4.05 -23.11
N THR A 426 -4.01 3.69 -21.96
CA THR A 426 -3.43 4.62 -20.98
C THR A 426 -1.94 4.38 -20.75
N GLY A 427 -1.38 3.31 -21.32
CA GLY A 427 0.05 3.01 -21.23
C GLY A 427 0.44 1.78 -22.03
N PHE A 428 1.57 1.17 -21.67
CA PHE A 428 2.07 -0.04 -22.32
C PHE A 428 2.31 -1.12 -21.28
N THR A 429 1.99 -2.35 -21.64
CA THR A 429 2.06 -3.47 -20.70
C THR A 429 2.71 -4.70 -21.31
N PHE A 430 3.28 -5.56 -20.47
CA PHE A 430 3.80 -6.87 -20.85
C PHE A 430 3.42 -7.95 -19.82
N ASN A 431 3.36 -9.21 -20.25
CA ASN A 431 2.93 -10.33 -19.39
C ASN A 431 4.11 -11.13 -18.84
N ASP A 432 5.01 -11.56 -19.73
CA ASP A 432 6.10 -12.46 -19.38
C ASP A 432 7.16 -11.74 -18.55
N TYR A 433 7.57 -12.34 -17.43
CA TYR A 433 8.64 -11.82 -16.59
C TYR A 433 10.02 -12.12 -17.20
N THR A 434 10.31 -11.52 -18.36
CA THR A 434 11.54 -11.74 -19.12
C THR A 434 12.17 -10.43 -19.59
N PRO A 435 13.51 -10.36 -19.71
CA PRO A 435 14.19 -9.15 -20.20
C PRO A 435 13.72 -8.75 -21.60
N TYR A 436 13.45 -9.73 -22.47
CA TYR A 436 12.95 -9.48 -23.82
C TYR A 436 11.57 -8.79 -23.82
N ALA A 437 10.63 -9.28 -23.00
CA ALA A 437 9.29 -8.67 -22.89
C ALA A 437 9.35 -7.23 -22.35
N LEU A 438 10.24 -6.98 -21.38
CA LEU A 438 10.52 -5.64 -20.87
C LEU A 438 11.07 -4.72 -21.97
N VAL A 439 12.19 -5.09 -22.60
CA VAL A 439 12.87 -4.27 -23.61
C VAL A 439 11.95 -3.98 -24.80
N SER A 440 11.26 -5.00 -25.32
CA SER A 440 10.34 -4.83 -26.45
C SER A 440 9.20 -3.87 -26.11
N THR A 441 8.71 -3.87 -24.87
CA THR A 441 7.63 -2.99 -24.42
C THR A 441 8.10 -1.56 -24.18
N VAL A 442 9.30 -1.38 -23.63
CA VAL A 442 9.93 -0.05 -23.57
C VAL A 442 10.14 0.50 -24.98
N ARG A 443 10.61 -0.33 -25.92
CA ARG A 443 10.76 0.08 -27.33
C ARG A 443 9.44 0.51 -27.95
N ARG A 444 8.34 -0.26 -27.75
CA ARG A 444 6.99 0.13 -28.21
C ARG A 444 6.58 1.51 -27.68
N ALA A 445 6.85 1.79 -26.41
CA ALA A 445 6.52 3.08 -25.81
C ALA A 445 7.37 4.23 -26.39
N VAL A 446 8.68 3.98 -26.59
CA VAL A 446 9.60 4.95 -27.22
C VAL A 446 9.21 5.23 -28.68
N ASP A 447 8.85 4.20 -29.45
CA ASP A 447 8.41 4.36 -30.83
C ASP A 447 7.11 5.19 -30.90
N ALA A 448 6.17 4.93 -29.99
CA ALA A 448 4.93 5.69 -29.87
C ALA A 448 5.14 7.15 -29.44
N TYR A 449 6.19 7.45 -28.67
CA TYR A 449 6.52 8.81 -28.23
C TYR A 449 6.86 9.78 -29.39
N TYR A 450 7.35 9.25 -30.51
CA TYR A 450 7.67 10.05 -31.70
C TYR A 450 6.42 10.45 -32.49
N ASP A 451 5.31 9.72 -32.35
CA ASP A 451 4.00 10.13 -32.85
C ASP A 451 3.30 10.99 -31.78
N LYS A 452 3.45 12.32 -31.89
CA LYS A 452 2.96 13.26 -30.86
C LYS A 452 1.44 13.27 -30.73
N ASP A 453 0.70 13.06 -31.82
CA ASP A 453 -0.76 13.03 -31.77
C ASP A 453 -1.25 11.79 -31.03
N LEU A 454 -0.66 10.63 -31.32
CA LEU A 454 -0.91 9.39 -30.61
C LEU A 454 -0.51 9.51 -29.13
N TRP A 455 0.68 10.04 -28.85
CA TRP A 455 1.19 10.17 -27.48
C TRP A 455 0.30 11.07 -26.62
N ASN A 456 -0.10 12.23 -27.14
CA ASN A 456 -1.00 13.15 -26.46
C ASN A 456 -2.36 12.50 -26.15
N LYS A 457 -2.84 11.60 -27.02
CA LYS A 457 -4.06 10.84 -26.77
C LYS A 457 -3.92 9.86 -25.61
N ILE A 458 -2.79 9.15 -25.51
CA ILE A 458 -2.51 8.26 -24.36
C ILE A 458 -2.45 9.07 -23.05
N ILE A 459 -1.76 10.21 -23.06
CA ILE A 459 -1.68 11.13 -21.91
C ILE A 459 -3.08 11.56 -21.47
N LEU A 460 -3.91 12.05 -22.41
CA LEU A 460 -5.27 12.50 -22.13
C LEU A 460 -6.12 11.38 -21.53
N ASN A 461 -6.06 10.18 -22.11
CA ASN A 461 -6.79 9.01 -21.62
C ASN A 461 -6.43 8.68 -20.17
N GLY A 462 -5.14 8.78 -19.81
CA GLY A 462 -4.64 8.52 -18.47
C GLY A 462 -5.08 9.58 -17.46
N MET A 463 -4.86 10.85 -17.77
CA MET A 463 -5.17 11.98 -16.88
C MET A 463 -6.68 12.15 -16.61
N LEU A 464 -7.54 11.65 -17.51
CA LEU A 464 -8.99 11.64 -17.33
C LEU A 464 -9.51 10.50 -16.44
N LYS A 465 -8.68 9.50 -16.09
CA LYS A 465 -9.11 8.44 -15.18
C LYS A 465 -9.24 8.98 -13.76
N ASP A 466 -10.27 8.49 -13.07
CA ASP A 466 -10.51 8.79 -11.67
C ASP A 466 -10.24 7.54 -10.82
N PHE A 467 -9.13 7.61 -10.08
CA PHE A 467 -8.72 6.62 -9.09
C PHE A 467 -8.73 7.24 -7.68
N SER A 468 -9.59 8.22 -7.43
CA SER A 468 -9.66 8.86 -6.12
C SER A 468 -10.20 7.92 -5.04
N TRP A 469 -9.89 8.23 -3.78
CA TRP A 469 -10.43 7.50 -2.63
C TRP A 469 -11.95 7.56 -2.53
N GLU A 470 -12.61 8.61 -3.04
CA GLU A 470 -14.07 8.69 -3.10
C GLU A 470 -14.68 7.56 -3.93
N ASN A 471 -14.00 7.14 -5.00
CA ASN A 471 -14.45 6.03 -5.83
C ASN A 471 -14.29 4.71 -5.08
N SER A 472 -13.10 4.42 -4.54
CA SER A 472 -12.83 3.19 -3.78
C SER A 472 -13.69 3.06 -2.52
N ALA A 473 -13.97 4.17 -1.83
CA ALA A 473 -14.80 4.18 -0.62
C ALA A 473 -16.23 3.66 -0.84
N ARG A 474 -16.77 3.79 -2.07
CA ARG A 474 -18.08 3.22 -2.41
C ARG A 474 -18.08 1.69 -2.29
N THR A 475 -17.06 1.04 -2.83
CA THR A 475 -16.90 -0.42 -2.74
C THR A 475 -16.63 -0.87 -1.31
N TYR A 476 -15.86 -0.10 -0.52
CA TYR A 476 -15.70 -0.39 0.91
C TYR A 476 -17.03 -0.32 1.68
N LYS A 477 -17.90 0.63 1.36
CA LYS A 477 -19.24 0.69 1.97
C LYS A 477 -20.07 -0.57 1.68
N GLU A 478 -20.02 -1.06 0.45
CA GLU A 478 -20.68 -2.33 0.08
C GLU A 478 -20.10 -3.51 0.86
N LEU A 479 -18.77 -3.58 0.98
CA LEU A 479 -18.07 -4.58 1.79
C LEU A 479 -18.50 -4.55 3.26
N TYR A 480 -18.62 -3.37 3.87
CA TYR A 480 -19.07 -3.26 5.26
C TYR A 480 -20.51 -3.72 5.46
N HIS A 481 -21.40 -3.39 4.51
CA HIS A 481 -22.78 -3.90 4.54
C HIS A 481 -22.83 -5.42 4.33
N HIS A 482 -21.97 -5.96 3.47
CA HIS A 482 -21.81 -7.41 3.29
C HIS A 482 -21.37 -8.09 4.59
N ALA A 483 -20.32 -7.56 5.25
CA ALA A 483 -19.81 -8.10 6.51
C ALA A 483 -20.87 -8.11 7.62
N LEU A 484 -21.69 -7.06 7.72
CA LEU A 484 -22.77 -6.99 8.71
C LEU A 484 -23.89 -7.99 8.42
N LYS A 485 -24.26 -8.17 7.14
CA LYS A 485 -25.33 -9.09 6.73
C LYS A 485 -24.92 -10.56 6.88
N ASN A 486 -23.67 -10.88 6.58
CA ASN A 486 -23.12 -12.23 6.59
C ASN A 486 -22.27 -12.49 7.84
N LYS A 487 -22.54 -11.78 8.93
CA LYS A 487 -21.83 -11.96 10.20
C LYS A 487 -21.86 -13.43 10.59
N ARG A 488 -20.68 -14.00 10.75
CA ARG A 488 -20.47 -15.39 11.15
C ARG A 488 -20.68 -15.46 12.67
N GLY A 489 -21.42 -16.48 13.11
CA GLY A 489 -21.85 -16.71 14.50
C GLY A 489 -20.72 -16.65 15.50
#